data_AF-H2J7V0-F1
#
_entry.id   AF-H2J7V0-F1
#
_cell.length_a   1.000
_cell.length_b   1.000
_cell.length_c   1.000
_cell.angle_alpha   90.00
_cell.angle_beta   90.00
_cell.angle_gamma   90.00
#
_symmetry.space_group_name_H-M   'P 1'
#
loop_
_entity.id
_entity.type
_entity.pdbx_description
1 polymer ?
#
loop_
_entity_poly.entity_id
_entity_poly.type
_entity_poly.pdbx_seq_one_letter_code
_entity_poly.pdbx_strand_id
1 'polypeptide(L)'
;MIKIKNLSKTFSSGFIKKEYVKAVDNATFEIEDGKIVSLIGESGSGKTTIGKLILKLVKPTEGEILYKDRNIYDYNPIEYYRNVQGVFQDPFASFNPIYKIDNIFDMLFNSLYNEIPKSERLGRIEKSLKDVGLNPKHIIGKYPHQLSGGQLQRLLIARALILESKFLVADEIISMLDASTRVDVLNILGDLKYKNKMSILFITHDLSLGYYISDWMLIMYRGTIVEMGDTKEIFSNPLHPYTQMLFDSVPTLDKKWDDSETSTETGEEPPKTGCKFAHRCPFATDKCKTYNMESYTVNKNHQVSCIKFANKNN
;
A
#
# COMPACT_ATOMS: atom_id res chain seq x y z
N MET A 1 0.87 14.12 6.74
CA MET A 1 1.11 12.94 7.61
C MET A 1 2.48 12.30 7.39
N ILE A 2 2.69 11.66 6.24
CA ILE A 2 3.94 10.97 5.87
C ILE A 2 4.52 11.66 4.63
N LYS A 3 5.82 11.94 4.62
CA LYS A 3 6.55 12.43 3.43
C LYS A 3 7.69 11.48 3.12
N ILE A 4 7.78 11.06 1.87
CA ILE A 4 8.82 10.18 1.35
C ILE A 4 9.64 10.98 0.36
N LYS A 5 10.97 11.03 0.56
CA LYS A 5 11.89 11.80 -0.27
C LYS A 5 13.02 10.92 -0.79
N ASN A 6 13.15 10.84 -2.11
CA ASN A 6 14.23 10.17 -2.82
C ASN A 6 14.51 8.75 -2.32
N LEU A 7 13.45 8.04 -1.93
CA LEU A 7 13.54 6.78 -1.22
C LEU A 7 13.97 5.66 -2.17
N SER A 8 15.05 4.98 -1.82
CA SER A 8 15.52 3.80 -2.56
C SER A 8 15.78 2.62 -1.64
N LYS A 9 15.51 1.41 -2.15
CA LYS A 9 15.81 0.16 -1.46
C LYS A 9 16.34 -0.88 -2.44
N THR A 10 17.57 -1.30 -2.19
CA THR A 10 18.21 -2.43 -2.88
C THR A 10 18.35 -3.60 -1.92
N PHE A 11 17.91 -4.78 -2.35
CA PHE A 11 18.17 -6.05 -1.68
C PHE A 11 19.31 -6.77 -2.39
N SER A 12 20.13 -7.48 -1.62
CA SER A 12 21.13 -8.40 -2.16
C SER A 12 20.67 -9.84 -1.91
N SER A 13 20.67 -10.67 -2.94
CA SER A 13 20.38 -12.10 -2.88
C SER A 13 21.59 -12.92 -3.37
N GLY A 14 21.71 -14.17 -2.91
CA GLY A 14 22.73 -15.13 -3.37
C GLY A 14 23.94 -15.28 -2.45
N PHE A 15 24.29 -16.54 -2.15
CA PHE A 15 25.44 -16.90 -1.30
C PHE A 15 26.77 -16.95 -2.05
N ILE A 16 26.74 -17.23 -3.37
CA ILE A 16 27.95 -17.40 -4.20
C ILE A 16 28.13 -16.22 -5.18
N LYS A 17 27.04 -15.71 -5.77
CA LYS A 17 27.03 -14.50 -6.61
C LYS A 17 25.98 -13.54 -6.06
N LYS A 18 26.39 -12.37 -5.60
CA LYS A 18 25.48 -11.34 -5.10
C LYS A 18 24.71 -10.73 -6.27
N GLU A 19 23.43 -11.01 -6.35
CA GLU A 19 22.49 -10.32 -7.23
C GLU A 19 21.82 -9.19 -6.46
N TYR A 20 21.71 -8.03 -7.11
CA TYR A 20 21.13 -6.84 -6.50
C TYR A 20 19.80 -6.52 -7.17
N VAL A 21 18.74 -6.44 -6.38
CA VAL A 21 17.40 -6.08 -6.84
C VAL A 21 17.01 -4.75 -6.22
N LYS A 22 16.87 -3.72 -7.07
CA LYS A 22 16.38 -2.40 -6.66
C LYS A 22 14.84 -2.44 -6.59
N ALA A 23 14.32 -2.73 -5.41
CA ALA A 23 12.89 -2.88 -5.15
C ALA A 23 12.14 -1.55 -5.05
N VAL A 24 12.83 -0.48 -4.65
CA VAL A 24 12.32 0.90 -4.71
C VAL A 24 13.42 1.80 -5.26
N ASP A 25 13.06 2.68 -6.17
CA ASP A 25 13.98 3.51 -6.95
C ASP A 25 13.52 4.96 -6.97
N ASN A 26 14.17 5.77 -6.12
CA ASN A 26 13.97 7.22 -6.02
C ASN A 26 12.49 7.65 -5.86
N ALA A 27 11.72 6.92 -5.06
CA ALA A 27 10.33 7.26 -4.80
C ALA A 27 10.21 8.55 -3.99
N THR A 28 9.39 9.49 -4.44
CA THR A 28 9.11 10.76 -3.76
C THR A 28 7.63 11.07 -3.85
N PHE A 29 6.95 11.17 -2.71
CA PHE A 29 5.53 11.48 -2.61
C PHE A 29 5.14 11.77 -1.15
N GLU A 30 3.93 12.26 -0.94
CA GLU A 30 3.40 12.52 0.39
C GLU A 30 2.00 11.94 0.59
N ILE A 31 1.67 11.71 1.86
CA ILE A 31 0.34 11.32 2.32
C ILE A 31 -0.08 12.37 3.34
N GLU A 32 -1.11 13.13 2.98
CA GLU A 32 -1.70 14.15 3.83
C GLU A 32 -2.54 13.53 4.97
N ASP A 33 -2.82 14.36 5.98
CA ASP A 33 -3.61 13.94 7.14
C ASP A 33 -5.07 13.66 6.72
N GLY A 34 -5.59 12.50 7.13
CA GLY A 34 -6.98 12.09 6.86
C GLY A 34 -7.25 11.72 5.40
N LYS A 35 -6.21 11.48 4.60
CA LYS A 35 -6.32 11.02 3.21
C LYS A 35 -6.05 9.53 3.07
N ILE A 36 -6.72 8.93 2.10
CA ILE A 36 -6.42 7.58 1.62
C ILE A 36 -5.64 7.72 0.32
N VAL A 37 -4.43 7.18 0.29
CA VAL A 37 -3.57 7.15 -0.88
C VAL A 37 -3.43 5.71 -1.32
N SER A 38 -3.86 5.40 -2.54
CA SER A 38 -3.62 4.10 -3.14
C SER A 38 -2.22 4.02 -3.74
N LEU A 39 -1.57 2.88 -3.55
CA LEU A 39 -0.35 2.51 -4.26
C LEU A 39 -0.62 1.25 -5.06
N ILE A 40 -0.61 1.39 -6.39
CA ILE A 40 -1.09 0.38 -7.34
C ILE A 40 0.01 -0.01 -8.31
N GLY A 41 0.00 -1.27 -8.74
CA GLY A 41 0.91 -1.82 -9.74
C GLY A 41 0.90 -3.34 -9.74
N GLU A 42 1.54 -3.94 -10.74
CA GLU A 42 1.67 -5.39 -10.88
C GLU A 42 2.39 -6.03 -9.67
N SER A 43 2.28 -7.36 -9.53
CA SER A 43 3.04 -8.11 -8.53
C SER A 43 4.55 -7.88 -8.71
N GLY A 44 5.29 -7.75 -7.61
CA GLY A 44 6.73 -7.49 -7.65
C GLY A 44 7.13 -6.04 -8.02
N SER A 45 6.19 -5.11 -8.18
CA SER A 45 6.52 -3.72 -8.53
C SER A 45 7.16 -2.90 -7.40
N GLY A 46 7.19 -3.42 -6.16
CA GLY A 46 7.84 -2.77 -5.01
C GLY A 46 6.89 -2.18 -3.94
N LYS A 47 5.57 -2.34 -4.11
CA LYS A 47 4.54 -1.75 -3.23
C LYS A 47 4.68 -2.17 -1.76
N THR A 48 4.72 -3.47 -1.50
CA THR A 48 4.96 -4.05 -0.16
C THR A 48 6.28 -3.58 0.44
N THR A 49 7.31 -3.32 -0.37
CA THR A 49 8.58 -2.78 0.13
C THR A 49 8.42 -1.37 0.68
N ILE A 50 7.64 -0.49 0.01
CA ILE A 50 7.30 0.84 0.54
C ILE A 50 6.56 0.73 1.87
N GLY A 51 5.56 -0.15 1.97
CA GLY A 51 4.85 -0.40 3.23
C GLY A 51 5.79 -0.83 4.36
N LYS A 52 6.68 -1.80 4.08
CA LYS A 52 7.69 -2.29 5.05
C LYS A 52 8.70 -1.21 5.47
N LEU A 53 9.06 -0.30 4.55
CA LEU A 53 9.95 0.83 4.85
C LEU A 53 9.29 1.82 5.81
N ILE A 54 8.04 2.21 5.55
CA ILE A 54 7.26 3.09 6.46
C ILE A 54 7.11 2.44 7.84
N LEU A 55 6.87 1.13 7.90
CA LEU A 55 6.73 0.39 9.15
C LEU A 55 8.05 0.08 9.86
N LYS A 56 9.20 0.59 9.37
CA LYS A 56 10.54 0.32 9.90
C LYS A 56 10.92 -1.17 9.96
N LEU A 57 10.23 -2.02 9.21
CA LEU A 57 10.53 -3.47 9.10
C LEU A 57 11.76 -3.72 8.25
N VAL A 58 12.06 -2.81 7.33
CA VAL A 58 13.32 -2.76 6.56
C VAL A 58 13.83 -1.33 6.56
N LYS A 59 15.16 -1.16 6.49
CA LYS A 59 15.79 0.17 6.36
C LYS A 59 15.96 0.56 4.90
N PRO A 60 15.76 1.83 4.53
CA PRO A 60 16.09 2.31 3.19
C PRO A 60 17.59 2.19 2.93
N THR A 61 17.94 2.07 1.65
CA THR A 61 19.33 2.20 1.22
C THR A 61 19.69 3.68 1.08
N GLU A 62 18.77 4.49 0.56
CA GLU A 62 18.92 5.94 0.38
C GLU A 62 17.58 6.64 0.60
N GLY A 63 17.63 7.96 0.79
CA GLY A 63 16.46 8.81 1.02
C GLY A 63 15.97 8.77 2.46
N GLU A 64 14.87 9.47 2.70
CA GLU A 64 14.28 9.58 4.03
C GLU A 64 12.76 9.44 4.03
N ILE A 65 12.23 9.04 5.19
CA ILE A 65 10.81 8.99 5.47
C ILE A 65 10.58 9.89 6.67
N LEU A 66 9.67 10.85 6.52
CA LEU A 66 9.28 11.78 7.56
C LEU A 66 7.85 11.47 8.01
N TYR A 67 7.64 11.40 9.32
CA TYR A 67 6.32 11.41 9.95
C TYR A 67 6.17 12.74 10.68
N LYS A 68 5.14 13.53 10.36
CA LYS A 68 4.95 14.89 10.91
C LYS A 68 6.23 15.75 10.85
N ASP A 69 6.85 15.77 9.67
CA ASP A 69 8.07 16.53 9.34
C ASP A 69 9.34 16.15 10.11
N ARG A 70 9.33 15.07 10.89
CA ARG A 70 10.52 14.51 11.56
C ARG A 70 10.85 13.13 11.00
N ASN A 71 12.13 12.82 10.88
CA ASN A 71 12.58 11.52 10.37
C ASN A 71 12.10 10.38 11.27
N ILE A 72 11.52 9.33 10.68
CA ILE A 72 10.94 8.21 11.44
C ILE A 72 11.96 7.47 12.32
N TYR A 73 13.26 7.56 12.01
CA TYR A 73 14.32 6.95 12.81
C TYR A 73 14.69 7.74 14.06
N ASP A 74 14.29 9.00 14.15
CA ASP A 74 14.53 9.85 15.32
C ASP A 74 13.47 9.67 16.42
N TYR A 75 12.35 9.02 16.12
CA TYR A 75 11.30 8.72 17.08
C TYR A 75 11.67 7.57 18.02
N ASN A 76 11.20 7.64 19.25
CA ASN A 76 11.16 6.46 20.10
C ASN A 76 10.32 5.36 19.39
N PRO A 77 10.81 4.10 19.30
CA PRO A 77 10.09 3.05 18.58
C PRO A 77 8.65 2.84 19.08
N ILE A 78 8.41 2.86 20.39
CA ILE A 78 7.08 2.66 20.96
C ILE A 78 6.15 3.80 20.54
N GLU A 79 6.61 5.04 20.66
CA GLU A 79 5.85 6.22 20.23
C GLU A 79 5.47 6.14 18.75
N TYR A 80 6.41 5.77 17.89
CA TYR A 80 6.17 5.62 16.46
C TYR A 80 5.14 4.53 16.17
N TYR A 81 5.33 3.33 16.74
CA TYR A 81 4.42 2.20 16.50
C TYR A 81 3.03 2.41 17.10
N ARG A 82 2.86 3.18 18.18
CA ARG A 82 1.51 3.59 18.63
C ARG A 82 0.75 4.34 17.54
N ASN A 83 1.46 5.16 16.75
CA ASN A 83 0.85 6.04 15.76
C ASN A 83 0.76 5.43 14.34
N VAL A 84 1.68 4.53 13.99
CA VAL A 84 1.84 3.98 12.64
C VAL A 84 1.72 2.46 12.70
N GLN A 85 0.69 1.92 12.04
CA GLN A 85 0.35 0.50 12.06
C GLN A 85 0.24 -0.09 10.67
N GLY A 86 0.36 -1.42 10.58
CA GLY A 86 0.28 -2.17 9.33
C GLY A 86 -0.66 -3.37 9.45
N VAL A 87 -1.41 -3.63 8.39
CA VAL A 87 -2.19 -4.86 8.18
C VAL A 87 -1.78 -5.43 6.83
N PHE A 88 -1.41 -6.71 6.79
CA PHE A 88 -0.85 -7.38 5.61
C PHE A 88 -1.81 -8.44 5.05
N GLN A 89 -1.48 -8.92 3.86
CA GLN A 89 -2.28 -9.78 3.00
C GLN A 89 -2.73 -11.11 3.62
N ASP A 90 -1.90 -11.74 4.46
CA ASP A 90 -2.19 -13.05 5.04
C ASP A 90 -2.64 -12.93 6.51
N PRO A 91 -3.96 -13.01 6.78
CA PRO A 91 -4.45 -12.99 8.13
C PRO A 91 -4.00 -14.22 8.92
N PHE A 92 -3.95 -15.41 8.31
CA PHE A 92 -3.60 -16.65 9.00
C PHE A 92 -2.13 -16.67 9.44
N ALA A 93 -1.20 -16.22 8.59
CA ALA A 93 0.21 -16.10 8.95
C ALA A 93 0.46 -15.06 10.06
N SER A 94 -0.50 -14.15 10.29
CA SER A 94 -0.42 -13.15 11.36
C SER A 94 -0.80 -13.70 12.74
N PHE A 95 -1.42 -14.89 12.82
CA PHE A 95 -1.78 -15.53 14.09
C PHE A 95 -0.99 -16.80 14.35
N ASN A 96 -0.55 -16.97 15.59
CA ASN A 96 -0.02 -18.27 16.03
C ASN A 96 -1.20 -19.18 16.40
N PRO A 97 -1.38 -20.33 15.73
CA PRO A 97 -2.57 -21.19 15.87
C PRO A 97 -2.71 -21.83 17.25
N ILE A 98 -1.64 -21.84 18.06
CA ILE A 98 -1.60 -22.42 19.41
C ILE A 98 -2.24 -21.47 20.44
N TYR A 99 -2.27 -20.17 20.16
CA TYR A 99 -2.83 -19.17 21.07
C TYR A 99 -4.24 -18.76 20.66
N LYS A 100 -5.02 -18.36 21.66
CA LYS A 100 -6.31 -17.69 21.43
C LYS A 100 -6.07 -16.33 20.78
N ILE A 101 -7.05 -15.88 20.01
CA ILE A 101 -6.98 -14.61 19.31
C ILE A 101 -6.78 -13.42 20.26
N ASP A 102 -7.28 -13.52 21.50
CA ASP A 102 -7.13 -12.48 22.53
C ASP A 102 -5.65 -12.14 22.83
N ASN A 103 -4.76 -13.12 22.65
CA ASN A 103 -3.34 -12.98 22.89
C ASN A 103 -2.71 -11.87 22.03
N ILE A 104 -3.25 -11.61 20.83
CA ILE A 104 -2.74 -10.52 19.97
C ILE A 104 -2.94 -9.15 20.63
N PHE A 105 -4.06 -8.98 21.33
CA PHE A 105 -4.39 -7.75 22.05
C PHE A 105 -3.58 -7.64 23.33
N ASP A 106 -3.42 -8.73 24.07
CA ASP A 106 -2.57 -8.75 25.27
C ASP A 106 -1.11 -8.41 24.94
N MET A 107 -0.54 -9.01 23.88
CA MET A 107 0.79 -8.67 23.39
C MET A 107 0.90 -7.18 23.05
N LEU A 108 -0.12 -6.64 22.38
CA LEU A 108 -0.19 -5.24 22.00
C LEU A 108 -0.24 -4.32 23.22
N PHE A 109 -1.09 -4.58 24.21
CA PHE A 109 -1.12 -3.79 25.43
C PHE A 109 0.18 -3.92 26.22
N ASN A 110 0.77 -5.11 26.33
CA ASN A 110 2.01 -5.29 27.09
C ASN A 110 3.23 -4.63 26.42
N SER A 111 3.26 -4.57 25.09
CA SER A 111 4.40 -4.01 24.34
C SER A 111 4.26 -2.51 24.08
N LEU A 112 3.04 -2.05 23.79
CA LEU A 112 2.80 -0.68 23.36
C LEU A 112 2.00 0.14 24.37
N TYR A 113 1.28 -0.44 25.34
CA TYR A 113 0.42 0.31 26.28
C TYR A 113 0.44 -0.31 27.69
N ASN A 114 1.63 -0.53 28.23
CA ASN A 114 1.79 -1.23 29.50
C ASN A 114 1.18 -0.45 30.68
N GLU A 115 0.95 0.85 30.51
CA GLU A 115 0.27 1.74 31.44
C GLU A 115 -1.24 1.48 31.56
N ILE A 116 -1.88 0.83 30.58
CA ILE A 116 -3.33 0.56 30.62
C ILE A 116 -3.62 -0.61 31.56
N PRO A 117 -4.42 -0.40 32.63
CA PRO A 117 -4.80 -1.46 33.57
C PRO A 117 -5.53 -2.61 32.88
N LYS A 118 -5.27 -3.86 33.31
CA LYS A 118 -5.93 -5.05 32.75
C LYS A 118 -7.46 -4.98 32.80
N SER A 119 -8.03 -4.35 33.84
CA SER A 119 -9.47 -4.13 34.00
C SER A 119 -10.09 -3.30 32.86
N GLU A 120 -9.33 -2.41 32.22
CA GLU A 120 -9.82 -1.56 31.13
C GLU A 120 -9.62 -2.19 29.74
N ARG A 121 -8.70 -3.15 29.60
CA ARG A 121 -8.32 -3.72 28.31
C ARG A 121 -9.48 -4.43 27.63
N LEU A 122 -10.27 -5.21 28.39
CA LEU A 122 -11.39 -5.96 27.85
C LEU A 122 -12.42 -5.04 27.18
N GLY A 123 -12.78 -3.94 27.82
CA GLY A 123 -13.72 -2.96 27.25
C GLY A 123 -13.22 -2.34 25.95
N ARG A 124 -11.91 -2.06 25.84
CA ARG A 124 -11.30 -1.56 24.60
C ARG A 124 -11.30 -2.61 23.48
N ILE A 125 -11.00 -3.87 23.82
CA ILE A 125 -11.05 -4.99 22.87
C ILE A 125 -12.49 -5.13 22.34
N GLU A 126 -13.48 -5.22 23.23
CA GLU A 126 -14.88 -5.36 22.85
C GLU A 126 -15.37 -4.21 21.96
N LYS A 127 -14.98 -2.97 22.27
CA LYS A 127 -15.29 -1.81 21.45
C LYS A 127 -14.69 -1.94 20.05
N SER A 128 -13.39 -2.24 19.95
CA SER A 128 -12.70 -2.37 18.66
C SER A 128 -13.27 -3.49 17.79
N LEU A 129 -13.70 -4.60 18.39
CA LEU A 129 -14.36 -5.70 17.68
C LEU A 129 -15.72 -5.24 17.11
N LYS A 130 -16.51 -4.50 17.89
CA LYS A 130 -17.78 -3.93 17.42
C LYS A 130 -17.57 -2.92 16.28
N ASP A 131 -16.53 -2.10 16.37
CA ASP A 131 -16.21 -1.09 15.36
C ASP A 131 -15.87 -1.71 13.99
N VAL A 132 -15.39 -2.96 13.97
CA VAL A 132 -15.17 -3.74 12.73
C VAL A 132 -16.31 -4.72 12.41
N GLY A 133 -17.47 -4.58 13.05
CA GLY A 133 -18.65 -5.41 12.81
C GLY A 133 -18.56 -6.85 13.34
N LEU A 134 -17.69 -7.12 14.31
CA LEU A 134 -17.56 -8.42 14.97
C LEU A 134 -18.29 -8.42 16.33
N ASN A 135 -19.00 -9.52 16.63
CA ASN A 135 -19.62 -9.71 17.95
C ASN A 135 -18.57 -10.24 18.94
N PRO A 136 -18.20 -9.48 20.00
CA PRO A 136 -17.15 -9.91 20.93
C PRO A 136 -17.45 -11.24 21.60
N LYS A 137 -18.72 -11.54 21.90
CA LYS A 137 -19.13 -12.81 22.53
C LYS A 137 -18.82 -14.03 21.67
N HIS A 138 -18.74 -13.87 20.35
CA HIS A 138 -18.49 -14.97 19.43
C HIS A 138 -17.00 -15.11 19.09
N ILE A 139 -16.21 -14.05 19.34
CA ILE A 139 -14.81 -13.96 18.92
C ILE A 139 -13.85 -14.17 20.10
N ILE A 140 -14.12 -13.54 21.24
CA ILE A 140 -13.25 -13.62 22.42
C ILE A 140 -13.16 -15.07 22.89
N GLY A 141 -11.94 -15.51 23.20
CA GLY A 141 -11.66 -16.86 23.66
C GLY A 141 -11.51 -17.91 22.55
N LYS A 142 -11.72 -17.55 21.28
CA LYS A 142 -11.56 -18.46 20.12
C LYS A 142 -10.10 -18.59 19.68
N TYR A 143 -9.81 -19.70 19.01
CA TYR A 143 -8.57 -19.90 18.28
C TYR A 143 -8.70 -19.46 16.82
N PRO A 144 -7.59 -19.12 16.14
CA PRO A 144 -7.62 -18.66 14.75
C PRO A 144 -8.35 -19.60 13.78
N HIS A 145 -8.16 -20.92 13.93
CA HIS A 145 -8.81 -21.95 13.09
C HIS A 145 -10.34 -22.06 13.29
N GLN A 146 -10.91 -21.38 14.29
CA GLN A 146 -12.35 -21.36 14.55
C GLN A 146 -13.05 -20.16 13.91
N LEU A 147 -12.32 -19.30 13.20
CA LEU A 147 -12.80 -18.07 12.58
C LEU A 147 -12.64 -18.12 11.06
N SER A 148 -13.53 -17.43 10.33
CA SER A 148 -13.36 -17.28 8.88
C SER A 148 -12.21 -16.32 8.55
N GLY A 149 -11.66 -16.42 7.33
CA GLY A 149 -10.62 -15.49 6.86
C GLY A 149 -11.05 -14.02 6.95
N GLY A 150 -12.31 -13.73 6.62
CA GLY A 150 -12.89 -12.38 6.77
C GLY A 150 -12.97 -11.91 8.22
N GLN A 151 -13.29 -12.79 9.17
CA GLN A 151 -13.28 -12.47 10.60
C GLN A 151 -11.86 -12.19 11.10
N LEU A 152 -10.88 -13.01 10.69
CA LEU A 152 -9.47 -12.77 11.03
C LEU A 152 -8.94 -11.46 10.43
N GLN A 153 -9.35 -11.12 9.21
CA GLN A 153 -8.97 -9.85 8.60
C GLN A 153 -9.52 -8.66 9.39
N ARG A 154 -10.82 -8.68 9.70
CA ARG A 154 -11.46 -7.64 10.52
C ARG A 154 -10.81 -7.53 11.90
N LEU A 155 -10.42 -8.66 12.49
CA LEU A 155 -9.68 -8.70 13.75
C LEU A 155 -8.32 -7.98 13.66
N LEU A 156 -7.58 -8.15 12.56
CA LEU A 156 -6.33 -7.41 12.33
C LEU A 156 -6.56 -5.90 12.20
N ILE A 157 -7.67 -5.49 11.59
CA ILE A 157 -8.05 -4.06 11.53
C ILE A 157 -8.44 -3.54 12.92
N ALA A 158 -9.19 -4.32 13.71
CA ALA A 158 -9.55 -3.97 15.09
C ALA A 158 -8.31 -3.75 15.96
N ARG A 159 -7.25 -4.53 15.73
CA ARG A 159 -5.95 -4.33 16.41
C ARG A 159 -5.37 -2.94 16.14
N ALA A 160 -5.42 -2.45 14.90
CA ALA A 160 -4.93 -1.11 14.56
C ALA A 160 -5.80 0.00 15.20
N LEU A 161 -7.09 -0.25 15.36
CA LEU A 161 -8.06 0.64 15.99
C LEU A 161 -7.82 0.84 17.49
N ILE A 162 -7.49 -0.22 18.23
CA ILE A 162 -7.23 -0.15 19.69
C ILE A 162 -6.15 0.87 20.03
N LEU A 163 -5.18 1.05 19.12
CA LEU A 163 -4.03 1.93 19.30
C LEU A 163 -4.36 3.41 19.06
N GLU A 164 -5.59 3.74 18.63
CA GLU A 164 -5.97 5.09 18.18
C GLU A 164 -4.98 5.69 17.17
N SER A 165 -4.39 4.80 16.36
CA SER A 165 -3.31 5.10 15.44
C SER A 165 -3.73 6.14 14.40
N LYS A 166 -2.75 6.93 13.94
CA LYS A 166 -2.98 8.03 12.99
C LYS A 166 -2.73 7.64 11.55
N PHE A 167 -1.99 6.55 11.33
CA PHE A 167 -1.61 6.09 10.01
C PHE A 167 -1.67 4.56 9.89
N LEU A 168 -2.29 4.07 8.82
CA LEU A 168 -2.39 2.65 8.48
C LEU A 168 -1.71 2.35 7.15
N VAL A 169 -0.85 1.35 7.12
CA VAL A 169 -0.45 0.66 5.89
C VAL A 169 -1.36 -0.56 5.71
N ALA A 170 -2.21 -0.56 4.69
CA ALA A 170 -3.07 -1.67 4.34
C ALA A 170 -2.52 -2.36 3.09
N ASP A 171 -1.78 -3.47 3.27
CA ASP A 171 -1.10 -4.18 2.20
C ASP A 171 -1.87 -5.40 1.70
N GLU A 172 -2.52 -5.26 0.53
CA GLU A 172 -3.31 -6.29 -0.16
C GLU A 172 -4.35 -6.98 0.76
N ILE A 173 -4.91 -6.25 1.72
CA ILE A 173 -5.73 -6.78 2.82
C ILE A 173 -7.08 -7.38 2.39
N ILE A 174 -7.41 -7.33 1.11
CA ILE A 174 -8.67 -7.81 0.52
C ILE A 174 -8.47 -8.85 -0.59
N SER A 175 -7.23 -9.18 -0.96
CA SER A 175 -6.96 -10.02 -2.13
C SER A 175 -7.49 -11.45 -1.98
N MET A 176 -7.50 -11.99 -0.76
CA MET A 176 -7.94 -13.36 -0.44
C MET A 176 -9.40 -13.46 0.00
N LEU A 177 -10.16 -12.36 -0.04
CA LEU A 177 -11.55 -12.31 0.46
C LEU A 177 -12.56 -12.46 -0.68
N ASP A 178 -13.73 -13.01 -0.36
CA ASP A 178 -14.90 -13.03 -1.25
C ASP A 178 -15.44 -11.62 -1.51
N ALA A 179 -16.19 -11.45 -2.61
CA ALA A 179 -16.65 -10.14 -3.08
C ALA A 179 -17.45 -9.36 -2.02
N SER A 180 -18.36 -10.02 -1.29
CA SER A 180 -19.13 -9.37 -0.22
C SER A 180 -18.24 -8.90 0.93
N THR A 181 -17.29 -9.73 1.38
CA THR A 181 -16.39 -9.38 2.47
C THR A 181 -15.42 -8.26 2.08
N ARG A 182 -15.02 -8.15 0.80
CA ARG A 182 -14.18 -7.01 0.33
C ARG A 182 -14.87 -5.68 0.55
N VAL A 183 -16.16 -5.57 0.19
CA VAL A 183 -16.94 -4.33 0.36
C VAL A 183 -17.02 -3.95 1.83
N ASP A 184 -17.25 -4.91 2.72
CA ASP A 184 -17.28 -4.67 4.17
C ASP A 184 -15.95 -4.12 4.69
N VAL A 185 -14.82 -4.68 4.24
CA VAL A 185 -13.49 -4.19 4.63
C VAL A 185 -13.22 -2.78 4.09
N LEU A 186 -13.63 -2.48 2.86
CA LEU A 186 -13.52 -1.13 2.29
C LEU A 186 -14.35 -0.11 3.06
N ASN A 187 -15.57 -0.48 3.46
CA ASN A 187 -16.42 0.37 4.29
C ASN A 187 -15.80 0.65 5.65
N ILE A 188 -15.17 -0.37 6.27
CA ILE A 188 -14.42 -0.19 7.52
C ILE A 188 -13.28 0.82 7.31
N LEU A 189 -12.47 0.67 6.25
CA LEU A 189 -11.37 1.61 5.96
C LEU A 189 -11.88 3.04 5.72
N GLY A 190 -13.01 3.20 5.02
CA GLY A 190 -13.68 4.49 4.85
C GLY A 190 -14.10 5.10 6.19
N ASP A 191 -14.70 4.29 7.06
CA ASP A 191 -15.06 4.69 8.42
C ASP A 191 -13.84 5.11 9.25
N LEU A 192 -12.71 4.40 9.15
CA LEU A 192 -11.45 4.78 9.83
C LEU A 192 -10.98 6.17 9.40
N LYS A 193 -11.04 6.46 8.10
CA LYS A 193 -10.71 7.79 7.57
C LYS A 193 -11.64 8.85 8.16
N TYR A 194 -12.96 8.67 8.03
CA TYR A 194 -13.92 9.73 8.39
C TYR A 194 -14.10 9.89 9.91
N LYS A 195 -14.27 8.79 10.65
CA LYS A 195 -14.55 8.81 12.10
C LYS A 195 -13.29 9.00 12.92
N ASN A 196 -12.19 8.32 12.56
CA ASN A 196 -10.95 8.34 13.33
C ASN A 196 -9.92 9.34 12.80
N LYS A 197 -10.21 10.05 11.71
CA LYS A 197 -9.27 10.95 11.01
C LYS A 197 -7.94 10.25 10.67
N MET A 198 -8.03 8.96 10.36
CA MET A 198 -6.88 8.13 10.05
C MET A 198 -6.44 8.37 8.62
N SER A 199 -5.13 8.45 8.39
CA SER A 199 -4.56 8.46 7.03
C SER A 199 -4.16 7.05 6.64
N ILE A 200 -4.35 6.66 5.39
CA ILE A 200 -4.19 5.26 4.96
C ILE A 200 -3.36 5.21 3.68
N LEU A 201 -2.29 4.42 3.69
CA LEU A 201 -1.66 3.91 2.47
C LEU A 201 -2.31 2.58 2.11
N PHE A 202 -3.12 2.58 1.06
CA PHE A 202 -3.83 1.40 0.58
C PHE A 202 -3.08 0.77 -0.60
N ILE A 203 -2.41 -0.35 -0.36
CA ILE A 203 -1.65 -1.06 -1.38
C ILE A 203 -2.53 -2.15 -1.98
N THR A 204 -2.67 -2.13 -3.31
CA THR A 204 -3.46 -3.10 -4.07
C THR A 204 -2.87 -3.28 -5.46
N HIS A 205 -3.24 -4.35 -6.15
CA HIS A 205 -3.02 -4.48 -7.60
C HIS A 205 -4.30 -4.19 -8.41
N ASP A 206 -5.44 -3.98 -7.74
CA ASP A 206 -6.73 -3.72 -8.37
C ASP A 206 -7.01 -2.21 -8.45
N LEU A 207 -7.04 -1.69 -9.69
CA LEU A 207 -7.33 -0.29 -10.00
C LEU A 207 -8.73 0.14 -9.56
N SER A 208 -9.73 -0.74 -9.69
CA SER A 208 -11.13 -0.42 -9.37
C SER A 208 -11.31 -0.20 -7.87
N LEU A 209 -10.65 -1.03 -7.06
CA LEU A 209 -10.68 -0.91 -5.60
C LEU A 209 -9.91 0.35 -5.14
N GLY A 210 -8.79 0.65 -5.79
CA GLY A 210 -8.04 1.89 -5.56
C GLY A 210 -8.88 3.13 -5.87
N TYR A 211 -9.55 3.15 -7.03
CA TYR A 211 -10.45 4.21 -7.45
C TYR A 211 -11.62 4.43 -6.49
N TYR A 212 -12.21 3.35 -5.99
CA TYR A 212 -13.38 3.41 -5.11
C TYR A 212 -13.10 4.12 -3.77
N ILE A 213 -11.91 3.94 -3.20
CA ILE A 213 -11.64 4.35 -1.81
C ILE A 213 -10.68 5.54 -1.65
N SER A 214 -9.85 5.82 -2.66
CA SER A 214 -8.68 6.68 -2.47
C SER A 214 -8.91 8.12 -2.91
N ASP A 215 -8.36 9.08 -2.17
CA ASP A 215 -8.31 10.48 -2.58
C ASP A 215 -7.21 10.72 -3.62
N TRP A 216 -6.09 10.01 -3.48
CA TRP A 216 -4.92 10.13 -4.36
C TRP A 216 -4.44 8.74 -4.80
N MET A 217 -3.84 8.66 -5.97
CA MET A 217 -3.36 7.42 -6.56
C MET A 217 -1.89 7.54 -6.95
N LEU A 218 -1.12 6.49 -6.67
CA LEU A 218 0.28 6.31 -7.05
C LEU A 218 0.37 5.03 -7.89
N ILE A 219 0.84 5.14 -9.14
CA ILE A 219 1.08 4.00 -10.02
C ILE A 219 2.56 3.66 -9.99
N MET A 220 2.88 2.42 -9.65
CA MET A 220 4.24 1.92 -9.43
C MET A 220 4.59 0.80 -10.40
N TYR A 221 5.71 0.96 -11.09
CA TYR A 221 6.27 -0.04 -12.01
C TYR A 221 7.75 -0.29 -11.70
N ARG A 222 8.09 -1.56 -11.43
CA ARG A 222 9.48 -2.04 -11.17
C ARG A 222 10.31 -1.11 -10.27
N GLY A 223 9.76 -0.76 -9.11
CA GLY A 223 10.43 0.07 -8.11
C GLY A 223 10.18 1.57 -8.24
N THR A 224 9.57 2.04 -9.32
CA THR A 224 9.49 3.47 -9.66
C THR A 224 8.05 3.94 -9.67
N ILE A 225 7.77 5.14 -9.17
CA ILE A 225 6.46 5.78 -9.34
C ILE A 225 6.42 6.39 -10.73
N VAL A 226 5.55 5.88 -11.58
CA VAL A 226 5.46 6.29 -12.99
C VAL A 226 4.38 7.34 -13.21
N GLU A 227 3.38 7.40 -12.33
CA GLU A 227 2.29 8.36 -12.39
C GLU A 227 1.69 8.55 -11.01
N MET A 228 1.29 9.77 -10.67
CA MET A 228 0.61 10.08 -9.41
C MET A 228 -0.30 11.31 -9.53
N GLY A 229 -1.39 11.35 -8.77
CA GLY A 229 -2.38 12.39 -8.94
C GLY A 229 -3.68 12.15 -8.17
N ASP A 230 -4.61 13.08 -8.32
CA ASP A 230 -6.00 12.90 -7.88
C ASP A 230 -6.55 11.62 -8.52
N THR A 231 -7.19 10.79 -7.70
CA THR A 231 -7.72 9.50 -8.13
C THR A 231 -8.64 9.61 -9.35
N LYS A 232 -9.49 10.65 -9.41
CA LYS A 232 -10.42 10.83 -10.53
C LYS A 232 -9.71 11.28 -11.80
N GLU A 233 -8.69 12.11 -11.67
CA GLU A 233 -7.89 12.58 -12.80
C GLU A 233 -7.10 11.42 -13.43
N ILE A 234 -6.40 10.61 -12.63
CA ILE A 234 -5.69 9.43 -13.13
C ILE A 234 -6.64 8.45 -13.82
N PHE A 235 -7.82 8.23 -13.24
CA PHE A 235 -8.79 7.30 -13.79
C PHE A 235 -9.40 7.79 -15.12
N SER A 236 -9.69 9.09 -15.21
CA SER A 236 -10.36 9.67 -16.39
C SER A 236 -9.38 10.01 -17.52
N ASN A 237 -8.13 10.30 -17.18
CA ASN A 237 -7.11 10.79 -18.10
C ASN A 237 -5.73 10.18 -17.79
N PRO A 238 -5.56 8.85 -17.84
CA PRO A 238 -4.27 8.22 -17.57
C PRO A 238 -3.23 8.63 -18.62
N LEU A 239 -2.06 9.10 -18.17
CA LEU A 239 -1.04 9.69 -19.02
C LEU A 239 0.11 8.75 -19.35
N HIS A 240 0.58 7.97 -18.37
CA HIS A 240 1.69 7.06 -18.60
C HIS A 240 1.20 5.84 -19.39
N PRO A 241 1.93 5.38 -20.44
CA PRO A 241 1.50 4.22 -21.24
C PRO A 241 1.27 2.95 -20.42
N TYR A 242 2.04 2.74 -19.35
CA TYR A 242 1.79 1.65 -18.38
C TYR A 242 0.43 1.78 -17.68
N THR A 243 0.07 2.98 -17.22
CA THR A 243 -1.20 3.23 -16.55
C THR A 243 -2.37 3.00 -17.50
N GLN A 244 -2.25 3.49 -18.75
CA GLN A 244 -3.22 3.23 -19.82
C GLN A 244 -3.41 1.72 -20.04
N MET A 245 -2.31 0.99 -20.20
CA MET A 245 -2.33 -0.47 -20.37
C MET A 245 -3.00 -1.19 -19.17
N LEU A 246 -2.77 -0.74 -17.94
CA LEU A 246 -3.44 -1.32 -16.77
C LEU A 246 -4.96 -1.10 -16.82
N PHE A 247 -5.43 0.08 -17.24
CA PHE A 247 -6.86 0.37 -17.40
C PHE A 247 -7.49 -0.41 -18.55
N ASP A 248 -6.80 -0.54 -19.68
CA ASP A 248 -7.28 -1.32 -20.83
C ASP A 248 -7.41 -2.82 -20.51
N SER A 249 -6.63 -3.30 -19.53
CA SER A 249 -6.70 -4.67 -19.04
C SER A 249 -7.89 -4.94 -18.10
N VAL A 250 -8.64 -3.90 -17.70
CA VAL A 250 -9.82 -4.06 -16.84
C VAL A 250 -11.03 -4.43 -17.71
N PRO A 251 -11.68 -5.59 -17.51
CA PRO A 251 -12.85 -5.99 -18.29
C PRO A 251 -13.97 -4.96 -18.14
N THR A 252 -14.54 -4.53 -19.26
CA THR A 252 -15.77 -3.72 -19.27
C THR A 252 -16.95 -4.59 -19.68
N LEU A 253 -18.10 -4.42 -19.02
CA LEU A 253 -19.31 -5.23 -19.28
C LEU A 253 -19.80 -5.09 -20.73
N ASP A 254 -19.45 -3.99 -21.39
CA ASP A 254 -19.94 -3.62 -22.72
C ASP A 254 -19.01 -4.09 -23.86
N LYS A 255 -17.83 -4.65 -23.55
CA LYS A 255 -16.89 -5.19 -24.55
C LYS A 255 -16.74 -6.70 -24.38
N LYS A 256 -16.90 -7.44 -25.48
CA LYS A 256 -16.42 -8.84 -25.52
C LYS A 256 -14.92 -8.83 -25.35
N TRP A 257 -14.43 -9.65 -24.42
CA TRP A 257 -13.01 -9.89 -24.24
C TRP A 257 -12.44 -10.51 -25.53
N ASP A 258 -11.47 -9.84 -26.13
CA ASP A 258 -10.75 -10.32 -27.31
C ASP A 258 -9.28 -10.53 -26.89
N ASP A 259 -8.84 -11.79 -26.87
CA ASP A 259 -7.48 -12.17 -26.45
C ASP A 259 -6.40 -11.61 -27.37
N SER A 260 -6.76 -11.08 -28.55
CA SER A 260 -5.82 -10.49 -29.51
C SER A 260 -5.23 -9.14 -29.11
N GLU A 261 -5.81 -8.43 -28.12
CA GLU A 261 -5.35 -7.11 -27.65
C GLU A 261 -4.43 -7.18 -26.42
N THR A 262 -4.21 -8.36 -25.85
CA THR A 262 -3.27 -8.52 -24.73
C THR A 262 -1.85 -8.28 -25.23
N SER A 263 -1.29 -7.10 -24.94
CA SER A 263 0.09 -6.76 -25.26
C SER A 263 1.00 -7.86 -24.72
N THR A 264 1.55 -8.67 -25.62
CA THR A 264 2.42 -9.79 -25.31
C THR A 264 3.64 -9.28 -24.56
N GLU A 265 4.06 -10.00 -23.51
CA GLU A 265 5.37 -9.79 -22.93
C GLU A 265 6.41 -9.97 -24.03
N THR A 266 6.91 -8.86 -24.56
CA THR A 266 8.09 -8.86 -25.39
C THR A 266 9.20 -9.46 -24.53
N GLY A 267 9.79 -10.59 -24.93
CA GLY A 267 10.92 -11.23 -24.22
C GLY A 267 12.18 -10.36 -24.14
N GLU A 268 12.08 -9.06 -24.42
CA GLU A 268 13.11 -8.06 -24.24
C GLU A 268 13.30 -7.74 -22.75
N GLU A 269 14.55 -7.77 -22.31
CA GLU A 269 14.89 -7.34 -20.97
C GLU A 269 14.56 -5.85 -20.76
N PRO A 270 14.10 -5.47 -19.56
CA PRO A 270 13.90 -4.07 -19.22
C PRO A 270 15.22 -3.29 -19.39
N PRO A 271 15.17 -2.02 -19.81
CA PRO A 271 16.37 -1.21 -19.86
C PRO A 271 16.93 -1.01 -18.43
N LYS A 272 18.26 -1.03 -18.30
CA LYS A 272 18.96 -0.80 -17.03
C LYS A 272 18.90 0.66 -16.59
N THR A 273 18.75 1.57 -17.54
CA THR A 273 18.69 3.02 -17.34
C THR A 273 17.40 3.58 -17.94
N GLY A 274 17.01 4.78 -17.49
CA GLY A 274 15.81 5.46 -17.95
C GLY A 274 14.49 4.76 -17.62
N CYS A 275 13.53 4.82 -18.54
CA CYS A 275 12.19 4.30 -18.34
C CYS A 275 12.16 2.77 -18.37
N LYS A 276 11.96 2.15 -17.20
CA LYS A 276 11.87 0.68 -17.07
C LYS A 276 10.76 0.06 -17.91
N PHE A 277 9.72 0.83 -18.27
CA PHE A 277 8.61 0.37 -19.10
C PHE A 277 8.90 0.47 -20.62
N ALA A 278 10.02 1.05 -21.04
CA ALA A 278 10.27 1.31 -22.47
C ALA A 278 10.24 0.04 -23.35
N HIS A 279 10.65 -1.12 -22.84
CA HIS A 279 10.58 -2.39 -23.58
C HIS A 279 9.15 -2.84 -23.93
N ARG A 280 8.15 -2.46 -23.11
CA ARG A 280 6.71 -2.77 -23.33
C ARG A 280 5.91 -1.58 -23.87
N CYS A 281 6.53 -0.40 -23.99
CA CYS A 281 5.83 0.82 -24.34
C CYS A 281 5.66 0.93 -25.86
N PRO A 282 4.43 1.04 -26.40
CA PRO A 282 4.20 1.18 -27.84
C PRO A 282 4.72 2.52 -28.40
N PHE A 283 5.03 3.48 -27.52
CA PHE A 283 5.56 4.81 -27.86
C PHE A 283 7.04 4.97 -27.48
N ALA A 284 7.76 3.87 -27.26
CA ALA A 284 9.16 3.93 -26.85
C ALA A 284 10.04 4.58 -27.91
N THR A 285 10.98 5.41 -27.45
CA THR A 285 12.05 5.99 -28.28
C THR A 285 13.40 5.68 -27.64
N ASP A 286 14.51 5.83 -28.37
CA ASP A 286 15.84 5.58 -27.81
C ASP A 286 16.16 6.48 -26.60
N LYS A 287 15.62 7.70 -26.59
CA LYS A 287 15.74 8.60 -25.43
C LYS A 287 15.11 8.01 -24.16
N CYS A 288 14.05 7.20 -24.28
CA CYS A 288 13.44 6.55 -23.11
C CYS A 288 14.40 5.59 -22.39
N LYS A 289 15.40 5.02 -23.08
CA LYS A 289 16.34 4.04 -22.53
C LYS A 289 17.53 4.68 -21.82
N THR A 290 17.80 5.96 -22.06
CA THR A 290 19.01 6.66 -21.57
C THR A 290 18.69 7.87 -20.69
N TYR A 291 17.52 8.48 -20.85
CA TYR A 291 17.12 9.68 -20.13
C TYR A 291 16.83 9.40 -18.65
N ASN A 292 17.35 10.22 -17.74
CA ASN A 292 17.04 10.10 -16.32
C ASN A 292 15.59 10.56 -16.07
N MET A 293 14.71 9.63 -15.74
CA MET A 293 13.28 9.92 -15.64
C MET A 293 12.99 10.79 -14.42
N GLU A 294 12.52 12.01 -14.68
CA GLU A 294 11.98 12.92 -13.67
C GLU A 294 10.46 12.86 -13.65
N SER A 295 9.85 13.25 -12.53
CA SER A 295 8.40 13.42 -12.41
C SER A 295 8.01 14.79 -12.97
N TYR A 296 7.19 14.81 -14.02
CA TYR A 296 6.71 16.06 -14.63
C TYR A 296 5.30 16.36 -14.15
N THR A 297 5.09 17.57 -13.62
CA THR A 297 3.75 18.06 -13.27
C THR A 297 3.04 18.47 -14.56
N VAL A 298 1.91 17.81 -14.87
CA VAL A 298 1.10 18.10 -16.05
C VAL A 298 -0.02 19.08 -15.71
N ASN A 299 -0.58 18.96 -14.51
CA ASN A 299 -1.44 19.95 -13.89
C ASN A 299 -1.25 19.90 -12.36
N LYS A 300 -1.92 20.80 -11.63
CA LYS A 300 -1.74 20.94 -10.16
C LYS A 300 -1.92 19.61 -9.39
N ASN A 301 -2.73 18.69 -9.92
CA ASN A 301 -3.10 17.45 -9.24
C ASN A 301 -2.65 16.20 -10.01
N HIS A 302 -1.69 16.30 -10.94
CA HIS A 302 -1.28 15.17 -11.77
C HIS A 302 0.17 15.29 -12.21
N GLN A 303 0.96 14.28 -11.87
CA GLN A 303 2.35 14.14 -12.26
C GLN A 303 2.59 12.82 -12.97
N VAL A 304 3.51 12.83 -13.95
CA VAL A 304 3.86 11.66 -14.73
C VAL A 304 5.37 11.60 -14.97
N SER A 305 5.96 10.43 -14.78
CA SER A 305 7.36 10.16 -15.11
C SER A 305 7.45 9.63 -16.53
N CYS A 306 7.29 10.51 -17.53
CA CYS A 306 7.35 10.16 -18.95
C CYS A 306 7.98 11.27 -19.81
N ILE A 307 8.98 10.93 -20.63
CA ILE A 307 9.72 11.89 -21.46
C ILE A 307 8.82 12.65 -22.46
N LYS A 308 7.68 12.08 -22.85
CA LYS A 308 6.68 12.74 -23.70
C LYS A 308 6.20 14.08 -23.12
N PHE A 309 6.30 14.24 -21.79
CA PHE A 309 5.86 15.43 -21.07
C PHE A 309 7.01 16.36 -20.67
N ALA A 310 8.27 16.00 -20.94
CA ALA A 310 9.43 16.81 -20.61
C ALA A 310 9.41 18.21 -21.26
N ASN A 311 8.85 18.32 -22.48
CA ASN A 311 8.81 19.57 -23.25
C ASN A 311 7.52 20.38 -23.08
N LYS A 312 6.53 19.89 -22.32
CA LYS A 312 5.25 20.60 -22.13
C LYS A 312 5.27 21.64 -20.99
N ASN A 313 6.37 21.70 -20.25
CA ASN A 313 6.56 22.57 -19.09
C ASN A 313 7.42 23.82 -19.39
N ASN A 314 7.60 24.17 -20.67
CA ASN A 314 8.18 25.44 -21.12
C ASN A 314 7.09 26.34 -21.70
#